data_AF-A0A2E3J4W6-F1
#
_entry.id   AF-A0A2E3J4W6-F1
#
_cell.length_a   1.000
_cell.length_b   1.000
_cell.length_c   1.000
_cell.angle_alpha   90.00
_cell.angle_beta   90.00
_cell.angle_gamma   90.00
#
_symmetry.space_group_name_H-M   'P 1'
#
loop_
_entity.id
_entity.type
_entity.pdbx_description
1 polymer ?
#
loop_
_entity_poly.entity_id
_entity_poly.type
_entity_poly.pdbx_seq_one_letter_code
_entity_poly.pdbx_strand_id
1 'polypeptide(L)'
;MGNREDHISWQESDHFGFARAFFDRNLSKIRTIVTFARLAVMILGVCFIFLFGNLGPKIYGPWRALGATSLASFSPNLLAHCRLATTDFGCASLMFIAVYAFWSAQKGTRPAIWALTGFVNSLALLSMFTALLLGPTFILLALLYCIRNRSYRRAEKTCHSGIVNILVVGAGYNMTFKPLFYLDGLGRIYTTGAPGYQYYLLG
;
A
#
# COMPACT_ATOMS: atom_id res chain seq x y z
N MET A 1 -21.72 -20.59 19.99
CA MET A 1 -20.76 -19.70 19.29
C MET A 1 -21.60 -18.69 18.51
N GLY A 2 -21.84 -17.49 19.06
CA GLY A 2 -22.68 -16.47 18.41
C GLY A 2 -21.95 -15.84 17.22
N ASN A 3 -22.69 -15.52 16.16
CA ASN A 3 -22.13 -15.00 14.91
C ASN A 3 -21.43 -13.67 15.16
N ARG A 4 -20.31 -13.46 14.45
CA ARG A 4 -19.44 -12.28 14.60
C ARG A 4 -20.12 -10.97 14.17
N GLU A 5 -21.24 -11.06 13.46
CA GLU A 5 -21.98 -9.95 12.86
C GLU A 5 -23.08 -9.38 13.77
N ASP A 6 -23.34 -10.03 14.91
CA ASP A 6 -24.50 -9.73 15.77
C ASP A 6 -24.16 -8.72 16.90
N HIS A 7 -22.90 -8.27 17.00
CA HIS A 7 -22.50 -7.36 18.07
C HIS A 7 -23.04 -5.96 17.82
N ILE A 8 -23.69 -5.35 18.83
CA ILE A 8 -24.30 -4.01 18.74
C ILE A 8 -23.29 -2.99 18.19
N SER A 9 -22.05 -3.03 18.66
CA SER A 9 -20.96 -2.15 18.18
C SER A 9 -20.63 -2.31 16.69
N TRP A 10 -20.84 -3.49 16.10
CA TRP A 10 -20.66 -3.71 14.66
C TRP A 10 -21.81 -3.09 13.85
N GLN A 11 -23.05 -3.19 14.35
CA GLN A 11 -24.23 -2.60 13.71
C GLN A 11 -24.23 -1.08 13.79
N GLU A 12 -23.71 -0.51 14.88
CA GLU A 12 -23.60 0.93 15.10
C GLU A 12 -22.32 1.55 14.49
N SER A 13 -21.46 0.76 13.83
CA SER A 13 -20.14 1.20 13.36
C SER A 13 -19.24 1.79 14.46
N ASP A 14 -19.46 1.40 15.72
CA ASP A 14 -18.62 1.77 16.86
C ASP A 14 -17.36 0.89 16.90
N HIS A 15 -16.34 1.34 16.18
CA HIS A 15 -15.04 0.66 16.12
C HIS A 15 -14.37 0.54 17.50
N PHE A 16 -14.58 1.50 18.42
CA PHE A 16 -13.97 1.49 19.74
C PHE A 16 -14.63 0.47 20.66
N GLY A 17 -15.97 0.42 20.69
CA GLY A 17 -16.72 -0.59 21.42
C GLY A 17 -16.40 -2.00 20.94
N PHE A 18 -16.29 -2.21 19.63
CA PHE A 18 -15.89 -3.49 19.06
C PHE A 18 -14.46 -3.88 19.47
N ALA A 19 -13.49 -2.97 19.36
CA ALA A 19 -12.10 -3.21 19.75
C ALA A 19 -11.99 -3.56 21.25
N ARG A 20 -12.76 -2.88 22.10
CA ARG A 20 -12.80 -3.16 23.55
C ARG A 20 -13.40 -4.54 23.85
N ALA A 21 -14.52 -4.88 23.22
CA ALA A 21 -15.13 -6.20 23.35
C ALA A 21 -14.18 -7.32 22.87
N PHE A 22 -13.44 -7.10 21.79
CA PHE A 22 -12.40 -8.02 21.33
C PHE A 22 -11.28 -8.17 22.37
N PHE A 23 -10.81 -7.06 22.93
CA PHE A 23 -9.75 -7.06 23.95
C PHE A 23 -10.19 -7.84 25.19
N ASP A 24 -11.38 -7.55 25.72
CA ASP A 24 -11.93 -8.18 26.92
C ASP A 24 -12.09 -9.69 26.74
N ARG A 25 -12.57 -10.14 25.57
CA ARG A 25 -12.69 -11.57 25.24
C ARG A 25 -11.35 -12.29 25.10
N ASN A 26 -10.28 -11.57 24.76
CA ASN A 26 -8.97 -12.15 24.48
C ASN A 26 -7.90 -11.76 25.51
N LEU A 27 -8.30 -11.23 26.68
CA LEU A 27 -7.40 -10.72 27.73
C LEU A 27 -6.24 -11.67 28.05
N SER A 28 -6.51 -12.98 28.16
CA SER A 28 -5.48 -13.99 28.47
C SER A 28 -4.45 -14.22 27.36
N LYS A 29 -4.79 -13.93 26.10
CA LYS A 29 -3.95 -14.14 24.91
C LYS A 29 -3.48 -12.85 24.25
N ILE A 30 -3.89 -11.69 24.75
CA ILE A 30 -3.74 -10.41 24.06
C ILE A 30 -2.27 -10.06 23.81
N ARG A 31 -1.39 -10.36 24.78
CA ARG A 31 0.06 -10.17 24.65
C ARG A 31 0.61 -10.93 23.46
N THR A 32 0.21 -12.19 23.29
CA THR A 32 0.62 -13.05 22.19
C THR A 32 0.12 -12.50 20.86
N ILE A 33 -1.16 -12.12 20.77
CA ILE A 33 -1.76 -11.55 19.54
C ILE A 33 -1.01 -10.28 19.11
N VAL A 34 -0.82 -9.32 20.03
CA VAL A 34 -0.12 -8.07 19.75
C VAL A 34 1.35 -8.32 19.38
N THR A 35 1.99 -9.30 20.02
CA THR A 35 3.38 -9.65 19.71
C THR A 35 3.51 -10.18 18.29
N PHE A 36 2.66 -11.14 17.89
CA PHE A 36 2.66 -11.65 16.51
C PHE A 36 2.30 -10.57 15.48
N ALA A 37 1.33 -9.70 15.79
CA ALA A 37 0.99 -8.58 14.92
C ALA A 37 2.17 -7.63 14.69
N ARG A 38 2.93 -7.30 15.74
CA ARG A 38 4.15 -6.47 15.62
C ARG A 38 5.30 -7.20 14.94
N LEU A 39 5.48 -8.49 15.24
CA LEU A 39 6.53 -9.31 14.61
C LEU A 39 6.35 -9.37 13.09
N ALA A 40 5.12 -9.49 12.59
CA ALA A 40 4.84 -9.46 11.16
C ALA A 40 5.34 -8.15 10.51
N VAL A 41 5.08 -7.00 11.13
CA VAL A 41 5.55 -5.70 10.62
C VAL A 41 7.06 -5.53 10.76
N MET A 42 7.66 -6.02 11.86
CA MET A 42 9.12 -6.00 12.04
C MET A 42 9.83 -6.84 10.96
N ILE A 43 9.29 -8.02 10.63
CA ILE A 43 9.82 -8.86 9.55
C ILE A 43 9.74 -8.11 8.22
N LEU A 44 8.62 -7.45 7.92
CA LEU A 44 8.50 -6.58 6.74
C LEU A 44 9.53 -5.43 6.78
N GLY A 45 9.78 -4.86 7.96
CA GLY A 45 10.86 -3.90 8.24
C GLY A 45 12.23 -4.38 7.78
N VAL A 46 12.63 -5.55 8.27
CA VAL A 46 13.91 -6.16 7.93
C VAL A 46 13.98 -6.48 6.43
N CYS A 47 12.91 -7.06 5.87
CA CYS A 47 12.82 -7.34 4.44
C CYS A 47 12.94 -6.07 3.59
N PHE A 48 12.32 -4.96 4.02
CA PHE A 48 12.41 -3.68 3.33
C PHE A 48 13.84 -3.15 3.31
N ILE A 49 14.53 -3.12 4.46
CA ILE A 49 15.93 -2.67 4.54
C ILE A 49 16.84 -3.56 3.71
N PHE A 50 16.64 -4.88 3.77
CA PHE A 50 17.37 -5.83 2.94
C PHE A 50 17.17 -5.57 1.45
N LEU A 51 15.92 -5.39 1.00
CA LEU A 51 15.62 -5.06 -0.40
C LEU A 51 16.22 -3.71 -0.78
N PHE A 52 16.12 -2.70 0.07
CA PHE A 52 16.72 -1.39 -0.15
C PHE A 52 18.23 -1.49 -0.39
N GLY A 53 18.94 -2.26 0.44
CA GLY A 53 20.39 -2.49 0.29
C GLY A 53 20.78 -3.35 -0.90
N ASN A 54 19.91 -4.23 -1.39
CA ASN A 54 20.16 -5.04 -2.60
C ASN A 54 19.83 -4.30 -3.90
N LEU A 55 18.83 -3.41 -3.87
CA LEU A 55 18.36 -2.67 -5.03
C LEU A 55 19.13 -1.36 -5.23
N GLY A 56 19.52 -0.70 -4.14
CA GLY A 56 20.29 0.55 -4.15
C GLY A 56 21.59 0.51 -4.97
N PRO A 57 22.44 -0.55 -4.89
CA PRO A 57 23.68 -0.64 -5.63
C PRO A 57 23.49 -0.56 -7.15
N LYS A 58 22.34 -1.04 -7.66
CA LYS A 58 22.00 -1.01 -9.09
C LYS A 58 21.70 0.40 -9.59
N ILE A 59 21.42 1.35 -8.68
CA ILE A 59 21.09 2.74 -9.01
C ILE A 59 22.29 3.65 -8.77
N TYR A 60 22.92 3.56 -7.58
CA TYR A 60 23.91 4.55 -7.12
C TYR A 60 25.34 3.99 -6.95
N GLY A 61 25.52 2.68 -7.13
CA GLY A 61 26.77 1.96 -6.84
C GLY A 61 26.85 1.41 -5.40
N PRO A 62 27.72 0.42 -5.13
CA PRO A 62 27.72 -0.35 -3.89
C PRO A 62 28.02 0.50 -2.65
N TRP A 63 29.04 1.36 -2.68
CA TRP A 63 29.43 2.18 -1.53
C TRP A 63 28.36 3.19 -1.12
N ARG A 64 27.72 3.85 -2.09
CA ARG A 64 26.64 4.80 -1.83
C ARG A 64 25.41 4.09 -1.27
N ALA A 65 25.11 2.91 -1.78
CA ALA A 65 24.00 2.09 -1.30
C ALA A 65 24.23 1.58 0.12
N LEU A 66 25.46 1.19 0.50
CA LEU A 66 25.79 0.83 1.88
C LEU A 66 25.57 2.00 2.84
N GLY A 67 26.05 3.20 2.48
CA GLY A 67 25.81 4.41 3.26
C GLY A 67 24.31 4.72 3.42
N ALA A 68 23.56 4.71 2.31
CA ALA A 68 22.12 4.94 2.33
C ALA A 68 21.36 3.89 3.15
N THR A 69 21.73 2.61 3.05
CA THR A 69 21.09 1.51 3.80
C THR A 69 21.40 1.59 5.29
N SER A 70 22.61 2.04 5.65
CA SER A 70 22.98 2.30 7.04
C SER A 70 22.12 3.43 7.60
N LEU A 71 22.01 4.56 6.89
CA LEU A 71 21.15 5.67 7.28
C LEU A 71 19.67 5.26 7.38
N ALA A 72 19.18 4.44 6.46
CA ALA A 72 17.82 3.92 6.50
C ALA A 72 17.60 3.00 7.73
N SER A 73 18.55 2.09 8.01
CA SER A 73 18.48 1.18 9.16
C SER A 73 18.44 1.91 10.51
N PHE A 74 19.15 3.03 10.62
CA PHE A 74 19.19 3.86 11.84
C PHE A 74 18.18 5.01 11.81
N SER A 75 17.31 5.07 10.81
CA SER A 75 16.29 6.13 10.73
C SER A 75 15.26 5.94 11.85
N PRO A 76 15.07 6.93 12.74
CA PRO A 76 14.11 6.82 13.83
C PRO A 76 12.69 6.65 13.30
N ASN A 77 12.38 7.21 12.13
CA ASN A 77 11.07 7.10 11.52
C ASN A 77 10.77 5.66 11.06
N LEU A 78 11.72 5.02 10.37
CA LEU A 78 11.56 3.63 9.93
C LEU A 78 11.48 2.66 11.10
N LEU A 79 12.31 2.88 12.14
CA LEU A 79 12.28 2.09 13.37
C LEU A 79 10.98 2.25 14.18
N ALA A 80 10.40 3.46 14.20
CA ALA A 80 9.13 3.70 14.86
C ALA A 80 7.99 2.96 14.15
N HIS A 81 7.89 3.12 12.83
CA HIS A 81 6.80 2.53 12.04
C HIS A 81 6.91 1.00 11.91
N CYS A 82 8.11 0.41 11.88
CA CYS A 82 8.25 -1.05 11.77
C CYS A 82 7.88 -1.80 13.07
N ARG A 83 7.83 -1.09 14.21
CA ARG A 83 7.47 -1.65 15.52
C ARG A 83 5.96 -1.55 15.83
N LEU A 84 5.25 -0.68 15.12
CA LEU A 84 3.81 -0.53 15.23
C LEU A 84 3.10 -1.62 14.40
N ALA A 85 2.01 -2.18 14.92
CA ALA A 85 1.21 -3.17 14.19
C ALA A 85 0.27 -2.47 13.19
N THR A 86 0.86 -1.71 12.27
CA THR A 86 0.17 -0.87 11.27
C THR A 86 0.46 -1.37 9.86
N THR A 87 -0.51 -1.18 8.96
CA THR A 87 -0.39 -1.57 7.55
C THR A 87 0.48 -0.62 6.73
N ASP A 88 0.74 0.59 7.23
CA ASP A 88 1.49 1.65 6.55
C ASP A 88 2.86 1.17 6.05
N PHE A 89 3.60 0.43 6.88
CA PHE A 89 4.94 -0.02 6.51
C PHE A 89 4.91 -1.08 5.39
N GLY A 90 3.91 -1.95 5.40
CA GLY A 90 3.68 -2.92 4.32
C GLY A 90 3.35 -2.22 3.00
N CYS A 91 2.47 -1.21 3.05
CA CYS A 91 2.15 -0.38 1.89
C CYS A 91 3.39 0.35 1.37
N ALA A 92 4.15 1.03 2.24
CA ALA A 92 5.37 1.76 1.86
C ALA A 92 6.41 0.83 1.18
N SER A 93 6.54 -0.40 1.70
CA SER A 93 7.44 -1.41 1.12
C SER A 93 7.02 -1.82 -0.29
N LEU A 94 5.73 -2.11 -0.48
CA LEU A 94 5.19 -2.44 -1.81
C LEU A 94 5.29 -1.26 -2.79
N MET A 95 5.05 -0.04 -2.32
CA MET A 95 5.21 1.17 -3.13
C MET A 95 6.66 1.35 -3.58
N PHE A 96 7.63 1.15 -2.70
CA PHE A 96 9.06 1.19 -3.04
C PHE A 96 9.41 0.15 -4.11
N ILE A 97 8.95 -1.10 -3.95
CA ILE A 97 9.20 -2.17 -4.93
C ILE A 97 8.52 -1.84 -6.27
N ALA A 98 7.30 -1.29 -6.27
CA ALA A 98 6.59 -0.89 -7.48
C ALA A 98 7.36 0.20 -8.25
N VAL A 99 7.85 1.23 -7.55
CA VAL A 99 8.67 2.29 -8.15
C VAL A 99 9.99 1.74 -8.70
N TYR A 100 10.66 0.86 -7.95
CA TYR A 100 11.88 0.21 -8.41
C TYR A 100 11.64 -0.68 -9.64
N ALA A 101 10.58 -1.47 -9.64
CA ALA A 101 10.18 -2.31 -10.76
C ALA A 101 9.88 -1.47 -12.00
N PHE A 102 9.14 -0.36 -11.84
CA PHE A 102 8.89 0.60 -12.91
C PHE A 102 10.20 1.18 -13.46
N TRP A 103 11.09 1.65 -12.60
CA TRP A 103 12.41 2.17 -13.01
C TRP A 103 13.23 1.11 -13.77
N SER A 104 13.24 -0.13 -13.30
CA SER A 104 13.92 -1.24 -13.97
C SER A 104 13.26 -1.60 -15.32
N ALA A 105 11.93 -1.50 -15.39
CA ALA A 105 11.15 -1.73 -16.61
C ALA A 105 11.42 -0.66 -17.67
N GLN A 106 11.75 0.57 -17.26
CA GLN A 106 12.16 1.64 -18.16
C GLN A 106 13.56 1.41 -18.74
N LYS A 107 14.47 0.77 -17.98
CA LYS A 107 15.84 0.47 -18.47
C LYS A 107 15.89 -0.72 -19.41
N GLY A 108 15.04 -1.73 -19.22
CA GLY A 108 15.02 -2.96 -20.02
C GLY A 108 13.81 -3.06 -20.94
N THR A 109 13.85 -3.99 -21.89
CA THR A 109 12.72 -4.26 -22.79
C THR A 109 11.84 -5.44 -22.35
N ARG A 110 12.21 -6.14 -21.26
CA ARG A 110 11.59 -7.39 -20.82
C ARG A 110 10.12 -7.16 -20.38
N PRO A 111 9.12 -7.79 -21.05
CA PRO A 111 7.71 -7.60 -20.70
C PRO A 111 7.36 -8.11 -19.30
N ALA A 112 8.07 -9.13 -18.81
CA ALA A 112 7.88 -9.67 -17.45
C ALA A 112 8.06 -8.61 -16.35
N ILE A 113 8.97 -7.64 -16.53
CA ILE A 113 9.21 -6.58 -15.53
C ILE A 113 8.06 -5.56 -15.53
N TRP A 114 7.46 -5.29 -16.69
CA TRP A 114 6.27 -4.46 -16.80
C TRP A 114 5.05 -5.10 -16.15
N ALA A 115 4.86 -6.41 -16.35
CA ALA A 115 3.82 -7.17 -15.66
C ALA A 115 4.03 -7.18 -14.14
N LEU A 116 5.27 -7.40 -13.68
CA LEU A 116 5.63 -7.33 -12.25
C LEU A 116 5.34 -5.95 -11.66
N THR A 117 5.61 -4.88 -12.40
CA THR A 117 5.31 -3.50 -11.97
C THR A 117 3.82 -3.32 -11.73
N GLY A 118 2.98 -3.73 -12.69
CA GLY A 118 1.52 -3.66 -12.56
C GLY A 118 1.00 -4.49 -11.38
N PHE A 119 1.51 -5.70 -11.22
CA PHE A 119 1.15 -6.62 -10.14
C PHE A 119 1.50 -6.06 -8.75
N VAL A 120 2.75 -5.63 -8.54
CA VAL A 120 3.16 -5.07 -7.25
C VAL A 120 2.42 -3.77 -6.94
N ASN A 121 2.16 -2.94 -7.96
CA ASN A 121 1.34 -1.73 -7.79
C ASN A 121 -0.09 -2.07 -7.33
N SER A 122 -0.69 -3.15 -7.84
CA SER A 122 -2.00 -3.62 -7.39
C SER A 122 -1.98 -4.13 -5.96
N LEU A 123 -0.93 -4.86 -5.58
CA LEU A 123 -0.76 -5.30 -4.18
C LEU A 123 -0.66 -4.10 -3.24
N ALA A 124 0.05 -3.04 -3.64
CA ALA A 124 0.11 -1.79 -2.87
C ALA A 124 -1.28 -1.15 -2.72
N LEU A 125 -2.04 -1.06 -3.82
CA LEU A 125 -3.42 -0.53 -3.82
C LEU A 125 -4.38 -1.34 -2.96
N LEU A 126 -4.27 -2.67 -3.00
CA LEU A 126 -5.07 -3.57 -2.17
C LEU A 126 -4.68 -3.47 -0.69
N SER A 127 -3.46 -3.03 -0.38
CA SER A 127 -2.99 -2.85 1.00
C SER A 127 -3.46 -1.54 1.61
N MET A 128 -3.40 -0.44 0.86
CA MET A 128 -3.82 0.88 1.35
C MET A 128 -4.16 1.83 0.19
N PHE A 129 -5.19 2.65 0.38
CA PHE A 129 -5.65 3.62 -0.62
C PHE A 129 -4.58 4.66 -1.01
N THR A 130 -3.67 5.01 -0.10
CA THR A 130 -2.56 5.96 -0.36
C THR A 130 -1.69 5.54 -1.55
N ALA A 131 -1.61 4.24 -1.87
CA ALA A 131 -0.90 3.75 -3.04
C ALA A 131 -1.49 4.22 -4.38
N LEU A 132 -2.71 4.79 -4.38
CA LEU A 132 -3.32 5.44 -5.55
C LEU A 132 -2.44 6.53 -6.16
N LEU A 133 -1.59 7.18 -5.34
CA LEU A 133 -0.62 8.17 -5.78
C LEU A 133 0.41 7.62 -6.81
N LEU A 134 0.66 6.31 -6.83
CA LEU A 134 1.57 5.69 -7.80
C LEU A 134 1.06 5.78 -9.23
N GLY A 135 -0.26 5.71 -9.45
CA GLY A 135 -0.86 5.80 -10.78
C GLY A 135 -0.50 7.13 -11.49
N PRO A 136 -0.89 8.29 -10.93
CA PRO A 136 -0.51 9.59 -11.46
C PRO A 136 1.01 9.77 -11.59
N THR A 137 1.78 9.27 -10.62
CA THR A 137 3.25 9.36 -10.64
C THR A 137 3.85 8.61 -11.83
N PHE A 138 3.40 7.38 -12.11
CA PHE A 138 3.88 6.59 -13.25
C PHE A 138 3.45 7.19 -14.60
N ILE A 139 2.23 7.72 -14.69
CA ILE A 139 1.74 8.41 -15.89
C ILE A 139 2.61 9.65 -16.16
N LEU A 140 2.85 10.48 -15.14
CA LEU A 140 3.68 11.68 -15.26
C LEU A 140 5.11 11.34 -15.69
N LEU A 141 5.74 10.35 -15.05
CA LEU A 141 7.10 9.90 -15.41
C LEU A 141 7.16 9.35 -16.84
N ALA A 142 6.16 8.59 -17.27
CA ALA A 142 6.07 8.08 -18.64
C ALA A 142 5.90 9.22 -19.65
N LEU A 143 5.07 10.23 -19.34
CA LEU A 143 4.86 11.40 -20.18
C LEU A 143 6.15 12.22 -20.33
N LEU A 144 6.82 12.53 -19.22
CA LEU A 144 8.11 13.24 -19.23
C LEU A 144 9.16 12.49 -20.05
N TYR A 145 9.19 11.16 -19.96
CA TYR A 145 10.08 10.33 -20.76
C TYR A 145 9.75 10.41 -22.27
N CYS A 146 8.46 10.36 -22.62
CA CYS A 146 8.00 10.47 -24.02
C CYS A 146 8.34 11.83 -24.64
N ILE A 147 8.12 12.91 -23.89
CA ILE A 147 8.46 14.27 -24.34
C ILE A 147 9.97 14.39 -24.57
N ARG A 148 10.78 13.87 -23.64
CA ARG A 148 12.25 13.95 -23.72
C ARG A 148 12.83 13.16 -24.89
N ASN A 149 12.32 11.95 -25.16
CA ASN A 149 12.92 11.02 -26.12
C ASN A 149 12.14 10.89 -27.43
N ARG A 150 11.04 11.65 -27.60
CA ARG A 150 10.13 11.60 -28.76
C ARG A 150 9.70 10.17 -29.13
N SER A 151 9.58 9.30 -28.14
CA SER A 151 9.30 7.87 -28.32
C SER A 151 8.16 7.43 -27.40
N TYR A 152 7.08 6.91 -27.99
CA TYR A 152 5.87 6.49 -27.27
C TYR A 152 5.90 5.02 -26.82
N ARG A 153 6.87 4.23 -27.29
CA ARG A 153 6.96 2.78 -27.01
C ARG A 153 6.99 2.44 -25.51
N ARG A 154 7.49 3.35 -24.66
CA ARG A 154 7.51 3.15 -23.20
C ARG A 154 6.21 3.59 -22.51
N ALA A 155 5.50 4.57 -23.07
CA ALA A 155 4.15 4.90 -22.61
C ALA A 155 3.18 3.75 -22.90
N GLU A 156 3.25 3.13 -24.07
CA GLU A 156 2.43 1.95 -24.39
C GLU A 156 2.63 0.83 -23.36
N LYS A 157 3.88 0.52 -23.02
CA LYS A 157 4.18 -0.50 -21.99
C LYS A 157 3.71 -0.10 -20.59
N THR A 158 3.70 1.20 -20.28
CA THR A 158 3.12 1.72 -19.04
C THR A 158 1.62 1.47 -19.02
N CYS A 159 0.91 1.68 -20.13
CA CYS A 159 -0.51 1.31 -20.26
C CYS A 159 -0.74 -0.19 -20.06
N HIS A 160 0.12 -1.06 -20.60
CA HIS A 160 0.01 -2.52 -20.37
C HIS A 160 0.15 -2.87 -18.88
N SER A 161 1.06 -2.22 -18.15
CA SER A 161 1.15 -2.41 -16.69
C SER A 161 -0.10 -1.92 -15.95
N GLY A 162 -0.78 -0.90 -16.47
CA GLY A 162 -2.09 -0.43 -15.98
C GLY A 162 -3.21 -1.44 -16.21
N ILE A 163 -3.20 -2.18 -17.32
CA ILE A 163 -4.17 -3.27 -17.57
C ILE A 163 -3.98 -4.39 -16.55
N VAL A 164 -2.73 -4.83 -16.34
CA VAL A 164 -2.42 -5.81 -15.28
C VAL A 164 -2.90 -5.28 -13.93
N ASN A 165 -2.75 -3.97 -13.70
CA ASN A 165 -3.16 -3.38 -12.45
C ASN A 165 -4.66 -3.54 -12.19
N ILE A 166 -5.48 -3.15 -13.17
CA ILE A 166 -6.95 -3.24 -13.14
C ILE A 166 -7.39 -4.70 -12.96
N LEU A 167 -6.76 -5.65 -13.66
CA LEU A 167 -7.10 -7.07 -13.54
C LEU A 167 -6.84 -7.63 -12.15
N VAL A 168 -5.69 -7.31 -11.55
CA VAL A 168 -5.31 -7.83 -10.22
C VAL A 168 -6.16 -7.18 -9.12
N VAL A 169 -6.40 -5.86 -9.21
CA VAL A 169 -7.31 -5.17 -8.29
C VAL A 169 -8.72 -5.74 -8.43
N GLY A 170 -9.20 -5.89 -9.67
CA GLY A 170 -10.49 -6.50 -9.96
C GLY A 170 -10.62 -7.90 -9.38
N ALA A 171 -9.62 -8.76 -9.57
CA ALA A 171 -9.59 -10.08 -8.96
C ALA A 171 -9.65 -10.02 -7.42
N GLY A 172 -8.92 -9.08 -6.79
CA GLY A 172 -8.98 -8.85 -5.35
C GLY A 172 -10.38 -8.45 -4.85
N TYR A 173 -11.14 -7.73 -5.67
CA TYR A 173 -12.55 -7.38 -5.42
C TYR A 173 -13.54 -8.36 -6.05
N ASN A 174 -13.14 -9.58 -6.44
CA ASN A 174 -14.01 -10.56 -7.11
C ASN A 174 -14.76 -10.00 -8.34
N MET A 175 -14.12 -9.09 -9.07
CA MET A 175 -14.65 -8.37 -10.23
C MET A 175 -15.97 -7.62 -9.97
N THR A 176 -16.30 -7.37 -8.70
CA THR A 176 -17.53 -6.65 -8.31
C THR A 176 -17.26 -5.15 -8.29
N PHE A 177 -16.97 -4.56 -9.45
CA PHE A 177 -16.84 -3.12 -9.58
C PHE A 177 -18.22 -2.45 -9.54
N LYS A 178 -18.55 -1.78 -8.43
CA LYS A 178 -19.77 -0.99 -8.27
C LYS A 178 -19.44 0.51 -8.20
N PRO A 179 -19.08 1.15 -9.32
CA PRO A 179 -18.67 2.56 -9.33
C PRO A 179 -19.80 3.50 -8.85
N LEU A 180 -21.05 3.18 -9.15
CA LEU A 180 -22.21 3.96 -8.70
C LEU A 180 -22.37 3.94 -7.17
N PHE A 181 -22.07 2.81 -6.52
CA PHE A 181 -22.13 2.70 -5.06
C PHE A 181 -21.08 3.59 -4.36
N TYR A 182 -19.93 3.80 -4.99
CA TYR A 182 -18.90 4.73 -4.49
C TYR A 182 -19.34 6.20 -4.58
N LEU A 183 -20.04 6.57 -5.65
CA LEU A 183 -20.63 7.91 -5.79
C LEU A 183 -21.74 8.15 -4.77
N ASP A 184 -22.60 7.15 -4.56
CA ASP A 184 -23.65 7.20 -3.52
C ASP A 184 -23.06 7.26 -2.11
N GLY A 185 -21.96 6.53 -1.87
CA GLY A 185 -21.20 6.55 -0.63
C GLY A 185 -20.60 7.92 -0.31
N LEU A 186 -20.03 8.60 -1.30
CA LEU A 186 -19.58 9.99 -1.17
C LEU A 186 -20.73 10.89 -0.74
N GLY A 187 -21.89 10.80 -1.40
CA GLY A 187 -23.08 11.57 -1.01
C GLY A 187 -23.54 11.30 0.42
N ARG A 188 -23.49 10.03 0.88
CA ARG A 188 -23.86 9.66 2.25
C ARG A 188 -22.89 10.18 3.30
N ILE A 189 -21.58 10.11 3.07
CA ILE A 189 -20.56 10.55 4.05
C ILE A 189 -20.76 12.02 4.41
N TYR A 190 -21.08 12.88 3.43
CA TYR A 190 -21.33 14.31 3.66
C TYR A 190 -22.74 14.64 4.19
N THR A 191 -23.71 13.73 4.07
CA THR A 191 -25.12 14.00 4.46
C THR A 191 -25.56 13.29 5.73
N THR A 192 -24.86 12.23 6.17
CA THR A 192 -25.23 11.40 7.34
C THR A 192 -24.22 11.45 8.48
N GLY A 193 -23.41 12.50 8.57
CA GLY A 193 -22.56 12.74 9.74
C GLY A 193 -23.39 12.76 11.02
N ALA A 194 -23.05 11.89 11.98
CA ALA A 194 -23.65 11.92 13.30
C ALA A 194 -23.51 13.34 13.89
N PRO A 195 -24.58 13.93 14.48
CA PRO A 195 -24.51 15.27 15.04
C PRO A 195 -23.40 15.32 16.10
N GLY A 196 -22.30 16.02 15.80
CA GLY A 196 -21.11 16.12 16.64
C GLY A 196 -19.82 15.46 16.10
N TYR A 197 -19.88 14.72 14.98
CA TYR A 197 -18.68 14.18 14.35
C TYR A 197 -17.95 15.27 13.56
N GLN A 198 -16.78 15.69 14.05
CA GLN A 198 -15.91 16.65 13.35
C GLN A 198 -15.09 15.89 12.31
N TYR A 199 -15.29 16.20 11.04
CA TYR A 199 -14.52 15.63 9.94
C TYR A 199 -13.13 16.25 9.89
N TYR A 200 -12.11 15.49 10.27
CA TYR A 200 -10.74 16.02 10.44
C TYR A 200 -9.90 16.09 9.14
N LEU A 201 -10.41 15.62 7.99
CA LEU A 201 -9.76 15.83 6.70
C LEU A 201 -10.77 15.68 5.54
N LEU A 202 -11.03 16.79 4.86
CA LEU A 202 -11.90 16.93 3.68
C LEU A 202 -13.40 16.60 3.87
N GLY A 203 -13.92 16.80 5.09
CA GLY A 203 -15.36 16.89 5.35
C GLY A 203 -16.11 15.57 5.48
#